data_AF-A0A3D5A6G3-F1
#
_entry.id   AF-A0A3D5A6G3-F1
#
_cell.length_a   1.000
_cell.length_b   1.000
_cell.length_c   1.000
_cell.angle_alpha   90.00
_cell.angle_beta   90.00
_cell.angle_gamma   90.00
#
_symmetry.space_group_name_H-M   'P 1'
#
loop_
_entity.id
_entity.type
_entity.pdbx_description
1 polymer ?
#
loop_
_entity_poly.entity_id
_entity_poly.type
_entity_poly.pdbx_seq_one_letter_code
_entity_poly.pdbx_strand_id
1 'polypeptide(L)' 'ETFKSLPAHLFKETKTLAANQGLYNGFLSAGLIWSLCISDVIWQSQVALFFLGCVFIAGVYGSATAGKSIFYKQSVPA' A
#
# COMPACT_ATOMS: atom_id res chain seq x y z
N GLU A 1 14.50 -14.90 -0.38
CA GLU A 1 15.48 -14.24 0.52
C GLU A 1 14.89 -13.61 1.78
N THR A 2 13.76 -12.89 1.76
CA THR A 2 13.30 -12.09 2.94
C THR A 2 12.96 -12.88 4.21
N PHE A 3 12.54 -14.14 4.13
CA PHE A 3 12.00 -14.91 5.27
C PHE A 3 12.96 -15.93 5.88
N LYS A 4 14.13 -16.17 5.29
CA LYS A 4 15.07 -17.21 5.77
C LYS A 4 15.84 -16.81 7.04
N SER A 5 15.83 -15.53 7.42
CA SER A 5 16.61 -14.99 8.54
C SER A 5 15.77 -14.54 9.74
N LEU A 6 14.43 -14.65 9.71
CA LEU A 6 13.57 -14.15 10.78
C LEU A 6 13.54 -15.16 11.95
N PRO A 7 13.89 -14.77 13.19
CA PRO A 7 13.76 -15.63 14.37
C PRO A 7 12.33 -16.17 14.55
N ALA A 8 12.19 -17.44 14.92
CA ALA A 8 10.90 -18.12 15.04
C ALA A 8 9.87 -17.39 15.94
N HIS A 9 10.34 -16.70 16.99
CA HIS A 9 9.47 -15.94 17.90
C HIS A 9 8.88 -14.67 17.26
N LEU A 10 9.56 -14.06 16.29
CA LEU A 10 9.09 -12.84 15.60
C LEU A 10 8.07 -13.14 14.49
N PHE A 11 7.97 -14.39 14.03
CA PHE A 11 6.99 -14.77 13.01
C PHE A 11 5.55 -14.54 13.45
N LYS A 12 5.23 -14.79 14.73
CA LYS A 12 3.87 -14.64 15.24
C LYS A 12 3.41 -13.18 15.21
N GLU A 13 4.29 -12.25 15.59
CA GLU A 13 4.00 -10.81 15.58
C GLU A 13 4.04 -10.24 14.15
N THR A 14 5.02 -10.66 13.35
CA THR A 14 5.20 -10.19 11.97
C THR A 14 4.04 -10.64 11.07
N LYS A 15 3.39 -11.77 11.36
CA LYS A 15 2.20 -12.24 10.62
C LYS A 15 1.05 -11.23 10.71
N THR A 16 0.74 -10.74 11.91
CA THR A 16 -0.33 -9.77 12.11
C THR A 16 0.02 -8.42 11.47
N LEU A 17 1.27 -7.99 11.60
CA LEU A 17 1.76 -6.76 10.96
C LEU A 17 1.65 -6.82 9.43
N ALA A 18 2.08 -7.93 8.82
CA ALA A 18 1.99 -8.15 7.38
C ALA A 18 0.53 -8.23 6.89
N ALA A 19 -0.36 -8.86 7.66
CA ALA A 19 -1.78 -8.91 7.35
C ALA A 19 -2.42 -7.51 7.38
N ASN A 20 -2.10 -6.69 8.38
CA ASN A 20 -2.58 -5.31 8.45
C ASN A 20 -2.03 -4.48 7.27
N GLN A 21 -0.75 -4.63 6.92
CA GLN A 21 -0.16 -3.96 5.76
C GLN A 21 -0.86 -4.36 4.45
N GLY A 22 -1.20 -5.63 4.29
CA GLY A 22 -2.01 -6.11 3.16
C GLY A 22 -3.42 -5.53 3.14
N LEU A 23 -4.07 -5.41 4.30
CA LEU A 23 -5.43 -4.86 4.41
C LEU A 23 -5.47 -3.37 4.02
N TYR A 24 -4.53 -2.55 4.48
CA TYR A 24 -4.44 -1.13 4.10
C TYR A 24 -4.26 -0.96 2.59
N ASN A 25 -3.33 -1.73 1.99
CA ASN A 25 -3.12 -1.72 0.54
C ASN A 25 -4.35 -2.24 -0.22
N GLY A 26 -5.07 -3.20 0.35
CA GLY A 26 -6.35 -3.68 -0.16
C GLY A 26 -7.41 -2.59 -0.23
N PHE A 27 -7.55 -1.77 0.81
CA PHE A 27 -8.48 -0.62 0.80
C PHE A 27 -8.10 0.44 -0.23
N LEU A 28 -6.81 0.76 -0.36
CA LEU A 28 -6.33 1.71 -1.37
C LEU A 28 -6.62 1.20 -2.80
N SER A 29 -6.35 -0.09 -3.05
CA SER A 29 -6.62 -0.73 -4.34
C SER A 29 -8.12 -0.78 -4.65
N ALA A 30 -8.95 -1.11 -3.66
CA ALA A 30 -10.40 -1.10 -3.80
C ALA A 30 -10.94 0.30 -4.11
N GLY A 31 -10.38 1.35 -3.48
CA GLY A 31 -10.72 2.74 -3.77
C GLY A 31 -10.38 3.17 -5.21
N LEU A 32 -9.23 2.73 -5.72
CA LEU A 32 -8.84 2.98 -7.12
C LEU A 32 -9.72 2.21 -8.10
N ILE A 33 -10.02 0.93 -7.83
CA ILE A 33 -10.96 0.15 -8.66
C ILE A 33 -12.34 0.80 -8.66
N TRP A 34 -12.82 1.23 -7.49
CA TRP A 34 -14.10 1.92 -7.36
C TRP A 34 -14.12 3.22 -8.17
N SER A 35 -13.02 3.97 -8.21
CA SER A 35 -12.91 5.18 -9.03
C SER A 35 -13.18 4.90 -10.52
N LEU A 36 -12.77 3.74 -11.05
CA LEU A 36 -13.01 3.34 -12.44
C LEU A 36 -14.48 3.02 -12.75
N CYS A 37 -15.28 2.76 -11.72
CA CYS A 37 -16.71 2.48 -11.86
C CYS A 37 -17.59 3.74 -11.79
N ILE A 38 -17.00 4.92 -11.58
CA ILE A 38 -17.73 6.19 -11.50
C ILE A 38 -17.97 6.74 -12.92
N SER A 39 -19.23 7.03 -13.26
CA SER A 39 -19.60 7.55 -14.58
C SER A 39 -19.38 9.06 -14.74
N ASP A 40 -19.47 9.82 -13.65
CA ASP A 40 -19.15 11.25 -13.67
C ASP A 40 -17.63 11.43 -13.75
N VAL A 41 -17.15 11.96 -14.88
CA VAL A 41 -15.72 12.06 -15.19
C VAL A 41 -14.95 12.92 -14.19
N ILE A 42 -15.61 13.94 -13.63
CA ILE A 42 -14.99 14.82 -12.62
C ILE A 42 -14.79 14.02 -11.34
N TRP A 43 -15.84 13.36 -10.84
CA TRP A 43 -15.77 12.54 -9.63
C TRP A 43 -14.84 11.34 -9.77
N GLN A 44 -14.84 10.68 -10.94
CA GLN A 44 -13.91 9.61 -11.28
C GLN A 44 -12.46 10.07 -11.03
N SER A 45 -12.11 11.25 -11.55
CA SER A 45 -10.79 11.84 -11.42
C SER A 45 -10.46 12.25 -9.98
N GLN A 46 -11.41 12.85 -9.27
CA GLN A 46 -11.19 13.29 -7.88
C GLN A 46 -10.96 12.11 -6.93
N VAL A 47 -11.74 11.03 -7.06
CA VAL A 47 -11.59 9.83 -6.24
C VAL A 47 -10.26 9.13 -6.56
N ALA A 48 -9.92 9.00 -7.84
CA ALA A 48 -8.62 8.45 -8.25
C ALA A 48 -7.44 9.25 -7.68
N LEU A 49 -7.47 10.59 -7.81
CA LEU A 49 -6.43 11.48 -7.30
C LEU A 49 -6.30 11.41 -5.77
N PHE A 50 -7.41 11.29 -5.04
CA PHE A 50 -7.38 11.13 -3.59
C PHE A 50 -6.62 9.86 -3.18
N PHE A 51 -6.99 8.70 -3.74
CA PHE A 51 -6.34 7.43 -3.41
C PHE A 51 -4.88 7.37 -3.90
N LEU A 52 -4.58 7.91 -5.08
CA LEU A 52 -3.21 8.04 -5.57
C LEU A 52 -2.37 8.96 -4.66
N GLY A 53 -2.95 10.05 -4.16
CA GLY A 53 -2.32 10.92 -3.17
C GLY A 53 -1.99 10.19 -1.86
N CYS A 54 -2.92 9.35 -1.36
CA CYS A 54 -2.66 8.50 -0.19
C CYS A 54 -1.51 7.53 -0.44
N VAL A 55 -1.47 6.84 -1.59
CA VAL A 55 -0.39 5.92 -1.98
C VAL A 55 0.94 6.67 -2.07
N PHE A 56 0.95 7.85 -2.68
CA PHE A 56 2.15 8.68 -2.79
C PHE A 56 2.71 9.08 -1.42
N ILE A 57 1.87 9.59 -0.53
CA ILE A 57 2.28 10.00 0.84
C ILE A 57 2.80 8.78 1.62
N ALA A 58 2.10 7.64 1.57
CA ALA A 58 2.54 6.41 2.22
C ALA A 58 3.88 5.89 1.65
N GLY A 59 4.07 6.02 0.33
CA GLY A 59 5.33 5.69 -0.36
C GLY A 59 6.48 6.58 0.11
N VAL A 60 6.28 7.91 0.15
CA VAL A 60 7.29 8.87 0.63
C VAL A 60 7.65 8.58 2.09
N TYR A 61 6.65 8.46 2.97
CA TYR A 61 6.87 8.19 4.38
C TYR A 61 7.58 6.85 4.62
N GLY A 62 7.13 5.78 3.94
CA GLY A 62 7.75 4.45 4.02
C GLY A 62 9.19 4.45 3.49
N SER A 63 9.47 5.22 2.44
CA SER A 63 10.82 5.36 1.89
C SER A 63 11.79 6.05 2.87
N ALA A 64 11.30 7.04 3.61
CA ALA A 64 12.08 7.81 4.57
C ALA A 64 12.36 7.03 5.86
N THR A 65 11.43 6.16 6.28
CA THR A 65 11.47 5.52 7.60
C THR A 65 11.98 4.08 7.58
N ALA A 66 11.65 3.29 6.55
CA ALA A 66 11.92 1.85 6.50
C ALA A 66 12.80 1.44 5.30
N GLY A 67 13.35 2.43 4.59
CA GLY A 67 14.36 2.28 3.56
C GLY A 67 13.82 2.39 2.13
N LYS A 68 14.69 2.82 1.20
CA LYS A 68 14.36 3.13 -0.21
C LYS A 68 13.67 1.99 -0.98
N SER A 69 13.85 0.73 -0.54
CA SER A 69 13.21 -0.44 -1.17
C SER A 69 11.69 -0.47 -1.00
N ILE A 70 11.15 0.19 0.03
CA ILE A 70 9.70 0.24 0.29
C ILE A 70 8.99 1.18 -0.66
N PHE A 71 9.66 2.24 -1.13
CA PHE A 71 9.13 3.08 -2.21
C PHE A 71 8.82 2.23 -3.45
N TYR A 72 9.78 1.42 -3.90
CA TYR A 72 9.56 0.57 -5.08
C TYR A 72 8.46 -0.48 -4.86
N LYS A 73 8.34 -1.07 -3.66
CA LYS A 73 7.30 -2.08 -3.40
C LYS A 73 5.88 -1.52 -3.21
N GLN A 74 5.75 -0.24 -2.83
CA GLN A 74 4.45 0.41 -2.62
C GLN A 74 4.03 1.32 -3.79
N SER A 75 5.00 1.84 -4.55
CA SER A 75 4.77 2.74 -5.70
C SER A 75 4.72 2.01 -7.04
N VAL A 76 5.29 0.79 -7.14
CA VAL A 76 5.19 -0.08 -8.32
C VAL A 76 4.14 -1.17 -8.02
N PRO A 77 3.29 -1.57 -8.97
CA PRO A 77 2.32 -2.63 -8.75
C PRO A 77 3.02 -3.91 -8.26
N ALA A 78 2.43 -4.55 -7.24
CA ALA A 78 2.93 -5.79 -6.66
C ALA A 78 2.86 -6.97 -7.64
#